data_AF-A0A157S718-F1
#
_entry.id   AF-A0A157S718-F1
#
_cell.length_a   1.000
_cell.length_b   1.000
_cell.length_c   1.000
_cell.angle_alpha   90.00
_cell.angle_beta   90.00
_cell.angle_gamma   90.00
#
_symmetry.space_group_name_H-M   'P 1'
#
loop_
_entity.id
_entity.type
_entity.pdbx_description
1 polymer ?
#
loop_
_entity_poly.entity_id
_entity_poly.type
_entity_poly.pdbx_seq_one_letter_code
_entity_poly.pdbx_strand_id
1 'polypeptide(L)' 'MDHDQHPDAALIDGLGGPTATAKRLDILDEPGAVQRVSNWKRRGIPARVRLDHAEVFAEAAAAATAQPAPAQEGA' A
#
# COMPACT_ATOMS: atom_id res chain seq x y z
N MET A 1 3.37 -20.60 -10.95
CA MET A 1 2.43 -19.75 -10.20
C MET A 1 3.21 -18.51 -9.83
N ASP A 2 2.87 -17.41 -10.48
CA ASP A 2 3.71 -16.25 -10.74
C ASP A 2 3.99 -15.44 -9.46
N HIS A 3 5.22 -15.52 -8.96
CA HIS A 3 5.72 -14.72 -7.84
C HIS A 3 6.05 -13.26 -8.24
N ASP A 4 5.28 -12.65 -9.15
CA ASP A 4 5.55 -11.31 -9.72
C ASP A 4 4.72 -10.19 -9.03
N GLN A 5 4.41 -10.35 -7.74
CA GLN A 5 3.87 -9.26 -6.94
C GLN A 5 5.00 -8.52 -6.25
N HIS A 6 5.13 -7.24 -6.56
CA HIS A 6 6.05 -6.36 -5.87
C HIS A 6 5.67 -6.28 -4.37
N PRO A 7 6.61 -6.14 -3.43
CA PRO A 7 6.30 -5.96 -2.00
C PRO A 7 5.33 -4.80 -1.72
N ASP A 8 5.33 -3.79 -2.59
CA ASP A 8 4.36 -2.68 -2.53
C ASP A 8 2.90 -3.13 -2.65
N ALA A 9 2.65 -4.32 -3.22
CA ALA A 9 1.31 -4.89 -3.26
C ALA A 9 0.72 -5.05 -1.87
N ALA A 10 1.53 -5.45 -0.88
CA ALA A 10 1.10 -5.62 0.50
C ALA A 10 0.79 -4.27 1.17
N LEU A 11 1.56 -3.22 0.85
CA LEU A 11 1.28 -1.85 1.32
C LEU A 11 -0.06 -1.35 0.78
N ILE A 12 -0.29 -1.52 -0.53
CA ILE A 12 -1.55 -1.14 -1.18
C ILE A 12 -2.72 -1.95 -0.62
N ASP A 13 -2.51 -3.23 -0.31
CA ASP A 13 -3.54 -4.07 0.32
C ASP A 13 -3.88 -3.62 1.73
N GLY A 14 -2.85 -3.32 2.56
CA GLY A 14 -3.02 -2.78 3.91
C GLY A 14 -3.72 -1.43 3.96
N LEU A 15 -3.63 -0.63 2.88
CA LEU A 15 -4.41 0.59 2.70
C LEU A 15 -5.89 0.33 2.35
N GLY A 16 -6.33 -0.91 2.20
CA GLY A 16 -7.69 -1.25 1.76
C GLY A 16 -7.81 -1.37 0.23
N GLY A 17 -6.70 -1.63 -0.45
CA GLY A 17 -6.64 -1.89 -1.88
C GLY A 17 -6.47 -0.66 -2.77
N PRO A 18 -6.49 -0.85 -4.10
CA PRO A 18 -6.14 0.19 -5.06
C PRO A 18 -7.08 1.39 -5.07
N THR A 19 -8.39 1.18 -4.84
CA THR A 19 -9.37 2.27 -4.76
C THR A 19 -9.19 3.13 -3.51
N ALA A 20 -9.00 2.49 -2.35
CA ALA A 20 -8.77 3.20 -1.09
C ALA A 20 -7.42 3.93 -1.09
N THR A 21 -6.40 3.32 -1.70
CA THR A 21 -5.10 3.95 -1.92
C THR A 21 -5.25 5.18 -2.84
N ALA A 22 -5.90 5.06 -4.00
CA ALA A 22 -6.14 6.21 -4.89
C ALA A 22 -6.92 7.34 -4.19
N LYS A 23 -7.87 7.00 -3.31
CA LYS A 23 -8.60 7.96 -2.48
C LYS A 23 -7.70 8.69 -1.49
N ARG A 24 -6.81 7.98 -0.78
CA ARG A 24 -5.85 8.59 0.17
C ARG A 24 -4.79 9.44 -0.51
N LEU A 25 -4.43 9.10 -1.74
CA LEU A 25 -3.53 9.89 -2.58
C LEU A 25 -4.22 11.10 -3.22
N ASP A 26 -5.51 11.31 -2.99
CA ASP A 26 -6.33 12.37 -3.59
C ASP A 26 -6.36 12.36 -5.13
N ILE A 27 -6.00 11.24 -5.76
CA ILE A 27 -5.99 11.07 -7.23
C ILE A 27 -7.19 10.28 -7.74
N LEU A 28 -8.15 9.91 -6.88
CA LEU A 28 -9.27 9.03 -7.27
C LEU A 28 -10.13 9.63 -8.39
N ASP A 29 -10.21 10.95 -8.47
CA ASP A 29 -10.95 11.66 -9.52
C ASP A 29 -10.25 11.58 -10.89
N GLU A 30 -8.95 11.25 -10.92
CA GLU A 30 -8.24 11.09 -12.18
C GLU A 30 -8.70 9.84 -12.95
N PRO A 31 -8.91 9.95 -14.27
CA PRO A 31 -9.30 8.82 -15.09
C PRO A 31 -8.22 7.74 -15.06
N GLY A 32 -8.61 6.53 -14.63
CA GLY A 32 -7.73 5.38 -14.55
C GLY A 32 -6.83 5.33 -13.31
N ALA A 33 -7.05 6.17 -12.29
CA ALA A 33 -6.28 6.13 -11.04
C ALA A 33 -6.23 4.75 -10.38
N VAL A 34 -7.38 4.07 -10.27
CA VAL A 34 -7.47 2.72 -9.69
C VAL A 34 -6.68 1.69 -10.50
N GLN A 35 -6.70 1.79 -11.83
CA GLN A 35 -5.91 0.92 -12.71
C GLN A 35 -4.41 1.20 -12.58
N ARG A 36 -4.02 2.45 -12.40
CA ARG A 36 -2.65 2.88 -12.16
C ARG A 36 -2.12 2.27 -10.85
N VAL A 37 -2.87 2.37 -9.76
CA VAL A 37 -2.50 1.75 -8.47
C VAL A 37 -2.46 0.23 -8.57
N SER A 38 -3.41 -0.39 -9.29
CA SER A 38 -3.38 -1.83 -9.55
C SER A 38 -2.12 -2.27 -10.31
N ASN A 39 -1.61 -1.44 -11.23
CA ASN A 39 -0.34 -1.70 -11.91
C ASN A 39 0.85 -1.59 -10.96
N TRP A 40 0.82 -0.69 -9.97
CA TRP A 40 1.89 -0.59 -8.95
C TRP A 40 2.01 -1.85 -8.10
N LYS A 41 0.93 -2.60 -7.86
CA LYS A 41 1.00 -3.90 -7.17
C LYS A 41 1.90 -4.91 -7.90
N ARG A 42 2.03 -4.79 -9.22
CA ARG A 42 2.89 -5.67 -10.04
C ARG A 42 4.26 -5.06 -10.30
N ARG A 43 4.31 -3.77 -10.66
CA ARG A 43 5.52 -3.08 -11.11
C ARG A 43 6.29 -2.33 -10.02
N GLY A 44 5.69 -2.16 -8.84
CA GLY A 44 6.18 -1.27 -7.79
C GLY A 44 5.60 0.15 -7.88
N ILE A 45 5.59 0.81 -6.73
CA ILE A 45 5.14 2.21 -6.60
C ILE A 45 6.27 3.13 -7.10
N PRO A 46 5.97 4.10 -7.97
CA PRO A 46 6.97 5.06 -8.42
C PRO A 46 7.59 5.81 -7.25
N ALA A 47 8.93 5.95 -7.24
CA ALA A 47 9.64 6.64 -6.16
C ALA A 47 9.11 8.06 -5.91
N ARG A 48 8.72 8.78 -6.98
CA ARG A 48 8.11 10.11 -6.86
C ARG A 48 6.80 10.09 -6.07
N VAL A 49 5.90 9.16 -6.37
CA VAL A 49 4.62 9.01 -5.65
C VAL A 49 4.86 8.62 -4.20
N ARG A 50 5.84 7.75 -3.95
CA ARG A 50 6.20 7.33 -2.60
C ARG A 50 6.82 8.46 -1.77
N LEU A 51 7.53 9.39 -2.40
CA LEU A 51 8.10 10.58 -1.73
C LEU A 51 7.04 11.66 -1.51
N ASP A 52 6.19 11.92 -2.50
CA ASP A 52 5.14 12.93 -2.44
C ASP A 52 4.08 12.58 -1.38
N HIS A 53 3.74 11.29 -1.26
CA HIS A 53 2.79 10.78 -0.28
C HIS A 53 3.45 9.85 0.73
N ALA A 54 4.66 10.21 1.17
CA ALA A 54 5.42 9.41 2.14
C ALA A 54 4.61 9.12 3.41
N GLU A 55 3.80 10.08 3.86
CA GLU A 55 2.89 9.94 5.00
C GLU A 55 1.85 8.81 4.83
N VAL A 56 1.22 8.70 3.65
CA VAL A 56 0.20 7.67 3.36
C VAL A 56 0.81 6.27 3.39
N PHE A 57 1.99 6.11 2.79
CA PHE A 57 2.69 4.83 2.78
C PHE A 57 3.39 4.51 4.11
N ALA A 58 3.79 5.52 4.88
CA ALA A 58 4.26 5.34 6.25
C ALA A 58 3.13 4.86 7.17
N GLU A 59 1.91 5.41 7.03
CA GLU A 59 0.73 4.90 7.73
C GLU A 59 0.41 3.46 7.33
N ALA A 60 0.49 3.14 6.03
CA ALA A 60 0.31 1.77 5.54
C ALA A 60 1.32 0.79 6.15
N ALA A 61 2.60 1.18 6.15
CA ALA A 61 3.68 0.39 6.72
C ALA A 61 3.50 0.24 8.24
N ALA A 62 3.14 1.33 8.93
CA ALA A 62 2.85 1.32 10.35
C ALA A 62 1.67 0.39 10.68
N ALA A 63 0.57 0.45 9.91
CA ALA A 63 -0.59 -0.42 10.06
C ALA A 63 -0.25 -1.90 9.78
N ALA A 64 0.63 -2.18 8.80
CA ALA A 64 1.11 -3.53 8.53
C ALA A 64 2.03 -4.07 9.64
N THR A 65 2.83 -3.20 10.26
CA THR A 65 3.68 -3.53 11.43
C THR A 65 2.92 -3.54 12.76
N ALA A 66 1.77 -2.86 12.83
CA ALA A 66 0.88 -2.82 13.99
C ALA A 66 -0.06 -4.03 14.05
N GLN A 67 0.40 -5.19 13.56
CA GLN A 67 -0.03 -6.44 14.18
C GLN A 67 0.36 -6.35 15.66
N PRO A 68 -0.57 -6.59 16.60
CA PRO A 68 -0.19 -6.69 18.00
C PRO A 68 0.86 -7.79 18.09
N ALA A 69 2.03 -7.47 18.65
CA ALA A 69 2.98 -8.47 19.07
C ALA A 69 2.19 -9.62 19.73
N PRO A 70 2.36 -10.88 19.32
CA PRO A 70 1.69 -11.96 20.01
C PRO A 70 2.08 -11.83 21.47
N ALA A 71 1.10 -11.82 22.35
CA ALA A 71 1.31 -11.96 23.78
C ALA A 71 2.13 -13.24 24.01
N GLN A 72 3.45 -13.09 24.02
CA GLN A 72 4.39 -14.05 24.53
C GLN A 72 4.67 -13.61 25.95
N GLU A 73 3.76 -13.93 26.86
CA GLU A 73 4.10 -13.97 28.28
C GLU A 73 3.42 -15.20 28.88
N GLY A 74 4.20 -16.29 28.90
CA GLY A 74 3.95 -17.39 29.80
C GLY A 74 4.62 -17.09 31.14
N ALA A 75 3.93 -17.45 32.22
CA ALA A 75 4.50 -17.80 33.52
C ALA A 75 3.54 -18.77 34.20
#